data_AF-A0A176J4G0-F1
#
_entry.id   AF-A0A176J4G0-F1
#
_cell.length_a   1.000
_cell.length_b   1.000
_cell.length_c   1.000
_cell.angle_alpha   90.00
_cell.angle_beta   90.00
_cell.angle_gamma   90.00
#
_symmetry.space_group_name_H-M   'P 1'
#
loop_
_entity.id
_entity.type
_entity.pdbx_description
1 polymer ?
#
loop_
_entity_poly.entity_id
_entity_poly.type
_entity_poly.pdbx_seq_one_letter_code
_entity_poly.pdbx_strand_id
1 'polypeptide(L)'
;MISLIVLFIAFMIIAAAGMAIFISKKEQQKGELDMTFRNLYVYLVLFATLMMSIGGSVGVFMSAADYLSAPSYQQSYTDFKAMKEGNPKEKATDEEIRAQYEDALQFEKERTRANALNGIIKSLGWIVIPLPVFLYFQRQVRLSKKD
;
A
#
# COMPACT_ATOMS: atom_id res chain seq x y z
N MET A 1 -62.64 -15.23 -41.89
CA MET A 1 -61.77 -16.08 -41.05
C MET A 1 -60.30 -16.05 -41.48
N ILE A 2 -59.97 -16.24 -42.76
CA ILE A 2 -58.57 -16.22 -43.25
C ILE A 2 -57.85 -14.89 -42.95
N SER A 3 -58.49 -13.74 -43.20
CA SER A 3 -57.93 -12.42 -42.90
C SER A 3 -57.58 -12.21 -41.41
N LEU A 4 -58.42 -12.73 -40.50
CA LEU A 4 -58.20 -12.68 -39.06
C LEU A 4 -56.99 -13.53 -38.62
N ILE A 5 -56.79 -14.69 -39.26
CA ILE A 5 -55.66 -15.58 -38.98
C ILE A 5 -54.34 -14.93 -39.43
N VAL A 6 -54.32 -14.28 -40.60
CA VAL A 6 -53.13 -13.58 -41.11
C VAL A 6 -52.74 -12.41 -40.20
N LEU A 7 -53.72 -11.65 -39.72
CA LEU A 7 -53.51 -10.52 -38.80
C LEU A 7 -52.96 -10.98 -37.44
N PHE A 8 -53.45 -12.12 -36.94
CA PHE A 8 -52.97 -12.73 -35.70
C PHE A 8 -51.53 -13.25 -35.83
N ILE A 9 -51.20 -13.88 -36.96
CA ILE A 9 -49.83 -14.35 -37.23
C ILE A 9 -48.87 -13.16 -37.34
N ALA A 10 -49.24 -12.09 -38.05
CA ALA A 10 -48.43 -10.89 -38.15
C ALA A 10 -48.18 -10.24 -36.77
N PHE A 11 -49.21 -10.17 -35.92
CA PHE A 11 -49.08 -9.68 -34.55
C PHE A 11 -48.11 -10.52 -33.71
N MET A 12 -48.20 -11.86 -33.79
CA MET A 12 -47.30 -12.76 -33.07
C MET A 12 -45.84 -12.61 -33.50
N ILE A 13 -45.59 -12.39 -34.79
CA ILE A 13 -44.22 -12.17 -35.31
C ILE A 13 -43.65 -10.85 -34.77
N ILE A 14 -44.45 -9.78 -34.75
CA ILE A 14 -44.03 -8.48 -34.21
C ILE A 14 -43.78 -8.57 -32.71
N ALA A 15 -44.64 -9.26 -31.96
CA ALA A 15 -44.48 -9.49 -30.53
C ALA A 15 -43.21 -10.30 -30.22
N ALA A 16 -42.96 -11.37 -30.98
CA ALA A 16 -41.75 -12.19 -30.84
C ALA A 16 -40.47 -11.40 -31.16
N ALA A 17 -40.47 -10.60 -32.23
CA ALA A 17 -39.35 -9.74 -32.58
C ALA A 17 -39.09 -8.68 -31.50
N GLY A 18 -40.13 -8.04 -30.98
CA GLY A 18 -40.03 -7.09 -29.88
C GLY A 18 -39.45 -7.72 -28.61
N MET A 19 -39.88 -8.95 -28.28
CA MET A 19 -39.40 -9.70 -27.12
C MET A 19 -37.93 -10.12 -27.28
N ALA A 20 -37.51 -10.57 -28.47
CA ALA A 20 -36.12 -10.91 -28.78
C ALA A 20 -35.18 -9.70 -28.67
N ILE A 21 -35.60 -8.53 -29.16
CA ILE A 21 -34.84 -7.28 -29.03
C ILE A 21 -34.72 -6.88 -27.54
N PHE A 22 -35.80 -7.03 -26.76
CA PHE A 22 -35.80 -6.68 -25.34
C PHE A 22 -34.88 -7.57 -24.51
N ILE A 23 -34.88 -8.88 -24.78
CA ILE A 23 -33.96 -9.85 -24.15
C ILE A 23 -32.51 -9.51 -24.51
N SER A 24 -32.24 -9.25 -25.79
CA SER A 24 -30.89 -8.93 -26.27
C SER A 24 -30.34 -7.64 -25.64
N LYS A 25 -31.16 -6.59 -25.49
CA LYS A 25 -30.76 -5.35 -24.81
C LYS A 25 -30.46 -5.56 -23.33
N LYS A 26 -31.30 -6.35 -22.63
CA LYS A 26 -31.09 -6.64 -21.20
C LYS A 26 -29.80 -7.43 -20.97
N GLU A 27 -29.49 -8.36 -21.87
CA GLU A 27 -28.29 -9.20 -21.80
C GLU A 27 -27.02 -8.41 -22.12
N GLN A 28 -27.06 -7.53 -23.14
CA GLN A 28 -25.96 -6.60 -23.42
C GLN A 28 -25.72 -5.62 -22.25
N GLN A 29 -26.77 -5.02 -21.71
CA GLN A 29 -26.65 -4.07 -20.61
C GLN A 29 -26.10 -4.74 -19.34
N LYS A 30 -26.50 -6.00 -19.07
CA LYS A 30 -25.96 -6.80 -17.96
C LYS A 30 -24.48 -7.16 -18.18
N GLY A 31 -24.09 -7.51 -19.41
CA GLY A 31 -22.69 -7.76 -19.77
C GLY A 31 -21.80 -6.51 -19.65
N GLU A 32 -22.31 -5.35 -20.07
CA GLU A 32 -21.60 -4.06 -19.98
C GLU A 32 -21.40 -3.62 -18.52
N LEU A 33 -22.41 -3.78 -17.67
CA LEU A 33 -22.30 -3.54 -16.22
C LEU A 33 -21.27 -4.45 -15.56
N ASP A 34 -21.27 -5.75 -15.88
CA ASP A 34 -20.31 -6.72 -15.32
C ASP A 34 -18.86 -6.41 -15.70
N MET A 35 -18.62 -6.05 -16.97
CA MET A 35 -17.32 -5.57 -17.44
C MET A 35 -16.87 -4.29 -16.73
N THR A 36 -17.80 -3.37 -16.48
CA THR A 36 -17.51 -2.11 -15.78
C THR A 36 -17.10 -2.35 -14.32
N PHE A 37 -17.82 -3.20 -13.59
CA PHE A 37 -17.47 -3.54 -12.20
C PHE A 37 -16.15 -4.29 -12.11
N ARG A 38 -15.88 -5.22 -13.04
CA ARG A 38 -14.60 -5.91 -13.13
C ARG A 38 -13.45 -4.93 -13.33
N ASN A 39 -13.59 -3.99 -14.26
CA ASN A 39 -12.57 -2.98 -14.52
C ASN A 39 -12.35 -2.08 -13.30
N LEU A 40 -13.42 -1.63 -12.64
CA LEU A 40 -13.34 -0.85 -11.41
C LEU A 40 -12.57 -1.60 -10.32
N TYR A 41 -12.88 -2.87 -10.09
CA TYR A 41 -12.19 -3.72 -9.13
C TYR A 41 -10.69 -3.82 -9.44
N VAL A 42 -10.33 -4.10 -10.68
CA VAL A 42 -8.93 -4.21 -11.11
C VAL A 42 -8.18 -2.90 -10.87
N TYR A 43 -8.79 -1.75 -11.23
CA TYR A 43 -8.18 -0.45 -11.00
C TYR A 43 -8.06 -0.09 -9.52
N LEU A 44 -9.02 -0.49 -8.67
CA LEU A 44 -8.92 -0.28 -7.22
C LEU A 44 -7.76 -1.08 -6.61
N VAL A 45 -7.57 -2.34 -7.03
CA VAL A 45 -6.45 -3.17 -6.57
C VAL A 45 -5.11 -2.59 -7.05
N LEU A 46 -5.04 -2.16 -8.32
CA LEU A 46 -3.84 -1.49 -8.85
C LEU A 46 -3.54 -0.17 -8.14
N PHE A 47 -4.58 0.59 -7.78
CA PHE A 47 -4.44 1.81 -6.99
C PHE A 47 -3.92 1.52 -5.58
N ALA A 48 -4.47 0.52 -4.89
CA ALA A 48 -4.03 0.14 -3.55
C ALA A 48 -2.57 -0.32 -3.54
N THR A 49 -2.17 -1.15 -4.50
CA THR A 49 -0.78 -1.63 -4.65
C THR A 49 0.19 -0.49 -5.01
N LEU A 50 -0.25 0.48 -5.81
CA LEU A 50 0.53 1.69 -6.10
C LEU A 50 0.75 2.52 -4.83
N MET A 51 -0.31 2.81 -4.06
CA MET A 51 -0.20 3.55 -2.80
C MET A 51 0.72 2.85 -1.80
N MET A 52 0.61 1.52 -1.70
CA MET A 52 1.46 0.69 -0.86
C MET A 52 2.95 0.81 -1.24
N SER A 53 3.24 0.78 -2.54
CA SER A 53 4.60 0.91 -3.08
C SER A 53 5.19 2.30 -2.88
N ILE A 54 4.38 3.36 -3.02
CA ILE A 54 4.80 4.74 -2.75
C ILE A 54 5.14 4.90 -1.26
N GLY A 55 4.27 4.44 -0.36
CA GLY A 55 4.51 4.48 1.09
C GLY A 55 5.78 3.71 1.49
N GLY A 56 5.99 2.53 0.92
CA GLY A 56 7.22 1.76 1.12
C GLY A 56 8.45 2.51 0.63
N SER A 57 8.40 3.11 -0.55
CA SER A 57 9.54 3.86 -1.13
C SER A 57 9.96 5.03 -0.25
N VAL A 58 9.00 5.86 0.20
CA VAL A 58 9.27 6.97 1.12
C VAL A 58 9.89 6.46 2.43
N GLY A 59 9.36 5.36 2.99
CA GLY A 59 9.88 4.76 4.21
C GLY A 59 11.33 4.25 4.08
N VAL A 60 11.70 3.70 2.91
CA VAL A 60 13.10 3.30 2.63
C VAL A 60 14.01 4.53 2.65
N PHE A 61 13.63 5.63 1.98
CA PHE A 61 14.43 6.85 1.95
C PHE A 61 14.59 7.48 3.33
N MET A 62 13.50 7.54 4.12
CA MET A 62 13.56 8.05 5.50
C MET A 62 14.51 7.21 6.36
N SER A 63 14.33 5.89 6.34
CA SER A 63 15.15 4.99 7.15
C SER A 63 16.62 4.98 6.69
N ALA A 64 16.87 5.12 5.38
CA ALA A 64 18.23 5.27 4.86
C ALA A 64 18.88 6.59 5.29
N ALA A 65 18.11 7.68 5.30
CA ALA A 65 18.57 8.96 5.83
C ALA A 65 18.89 8.84 7.34
N ASP A 66 18.02 8.23 8.13
CA ASP A 66 18.25 8.00 9.57
C ASP A 66 19.48 7.11 9.84
N TYR A 67 19.80 6.19 8.93
CA TYR A 67 21.01 5.37 9.04
C TYR A 67 22.29 6.18 8.78
N LEU A 68 22.28 7.04 7.76
CA LEU A 68 23.43 7.86 7.34
C LEU A 68 23.64 9.07 8.28
N SER A 69 22.56 9.74 8.64
CA SER A 69 22.52 10.91 9.50
C SER A 69 21.65 10.62 10.72
N ALA A 70 22.14 9.73 11.59
CA ALA A 70 21.47 9.37 12.83
C ALA A 70 21.10 10.65 13.62
N PRO A 71 19.81 10.94 13.84
CA PRO A 71 19.39 12.13 14.56
C PRO A 71 19.96 12.07 15.97
N SER A 72 20.85 13.01 16.28
CA SER A 72 21.57 13.00 17.54
C SER A 72 20.72 13.69 18.61
N TYR A 73 19.86 12.92 19.30
CA TYR A 73 19.38 13.34 20.62
C TYR A 73 20.55 13.18 21.61
N GLN A 74 21.53 14.08 21.51
CA GLN A 74 22.65 14.12 22.43
C GLN A 74 22.24 14.97 23.63
N GLN A 75 22.02 14.33 24.77
CA GLN A 75 22.04 15.02 26.04
C GLN A 75 23.44 15.60 26.25
N SER A 76 23.54 16.86 26.69
CA SER A 76 24.84 17.46 26.99
C SER A 76 25.52 16.67 28.11
N TYR A 77 26.85 16.52 28.03
CA TYR A 77 27.63 15.92 29.12
C TYR A 77 27.36 16.62 30.47
N THR A 78 27.14 17.93 30.45
CA THR A 78 26.79 18.71 31.65
C THR A 78 25.50 18.23 32.30
N ASP A 79 24.49 17.93 31.48
CA ASP A 79 23.17 17.51 31.95
C ASP A 79 23.21 16.05 32.42
N PHE A 80 23.98 15.22 31.72
CA PHE A 80 24.23 13.83 32.12
C PHE A 80 24.97 13.75 33.46
N LYS A 81 26.01 14.57 33.63
CA LYS A 81 26.78 14.69 34.88
C LYS A 81 25.89 15.18 36.04
N ALA A 82 25.13 16.26 35.84
CA ALA A 82 24.23 16.80 36.86
C ALA A 82 23.17 15.79 37.30
N MET A 83 22.67 14.95 36.39
CA MET A 83 21.72 13.87 36.71
C MET A 83 22.36 12.75 37.55
N LYS A 84 23.62 12.38 37.26
CA LYS A 84 24.36 11.34 37.98
C LYS A 84 24.80 11.81 39.38
N GLU A 85 25.31 13.03 39.50
CA GLU A 85 25.74 13.61 40.78
C GLU A 85 24.56 13.89 41.73
N GLY A 86 23.36 14.17 41.19
CA GLY A 86 22.13 14.36 41.96
C GLY A 86 21.56 13.06 42.55
N ASN A 87 22.12 11.90 42.22
CA ASN A 87 21.63 10.59 42.66
C ASN A 87 22.52 10.01 43.78
N PRO A 88 22.09 10.03 45.05
CA PRO A 88 22.95 9.70 46.20
C PRO A 88 23.42 8.23 46.27
N LYS A 89 22.94 7.36 45.37
CA LYS A 89 23.34 5.95 45.25
C LYS A 89 24.50 5.70 44.29
N GLU A 90 24.89 6.67 43.46
CA GLU A 90 25.96 6.53 42.46
C GLU A 90 27.06 7.56 42.71
N LYS A 91 27.93 7.28 43.70
CA LYS A 91 29.19 8.03 43.86
C LYS A 91 30.21 7.49 42.85
N ALA A 92 30.03 7.83 41.58
CA ALA A 92 31.01 7.57 40.53
C ALA A 92 32.02 8.73 40.48
N THR A 93 33.27 8.42 40.17
CA THR A 93 34.31 9.41 39.87
C THR A 93 34.03 10.11 38.54
N ASP A 94 34.57 11.30 38.34
CA ASP A 94 34.39 12.08 37.10
C ASP A 94 34.82 11.30 35.84
N GLU A 95 35.84 10.45 35.95
CA GLU A 95 36.31 9.58 34.87
C GLU A 95 35.29 8.48 34.54
N GLU A 96 34.68 7.87 35.56
CA GLU A 96 33.62 6.87 35.39
C GLU A 96 32.35 7.47 34.79
N ILE A 97 32.01 8.73 35.13
CA ILE A 97 30.87 9.44 34.54
C ILE A 97 31.10 9.72 33.06
N ARG A 98 32.32 10.08 32.65
CA ARG A 98 32.68 10.24 31.22
C ARG A 98 32.60 8.93 30.47
N ALA A 99 33.16 7.85 31.02
CA ALA A 99 33.09 6.53 30.40
C ALA A 99 31.64 6.08 30.19
N GLN A 100 30.78 6.24 31.21
CA GLN A 100 29.34 5.93 31.10
C GLN A 100 28.63 6.78 30.05
N TYR A 101 29.00 8.05 29.90
CA TYR A 101 28.44 8.93 28.89
C TYR A 101 28.84 8.51 27.47
N GLU A 102 30.11 8.18 27.26
CA GLU A 102 30.60 7.69 25.97
C GLU A 102 29.95 6.37 25.57
N ASP A 103 29.82 5.43 26.52
CA ASP A 103 29.12 4.16 26.30
C ASP A 103 27.64 4.39 25.95
N ALA A 104 26.96 5.28 26.67
CA ALA A 104 25.57 5.63 26.40
C ALA A 104 25.41 6.26 25.00
N LEU A 105 26.33 7.15 24.60
CA LEU A 105 26.36 7.75 23.27
C LEU A 105 26.57 6.70 22.17
N GLN A 106 27.46 5.73 22.38
CA GLN A 106 27.67 4.66 21.41
C GLN A 106 26.44 3.76 21.30
N PHE A 107 25.87 3.36 22.44
CA PHE A 107 24.67 2.54 22.48
C PHE A 107 23.48 3.18 21.77
N GLU A 108 23.24 4.49 21.97
CA GLU A 108 22.16 5.20 21.28
C GLU A 108 22.38 5.29 19.76
N LYS A 109 23.62 5.50 19.31
CA LYS A 109 23.96 5.49 17.88
C LYS A 109 23.72 4.13 17.26
N GLU A 110 24.16 3.07 17.93
CA GLU A 110 23.96 1.69 17.46
C GLU A 110 22.48 1.32 17.41
N ARG A 111 21.72 1.66 18.46
CA ARG A 111 20.27 1.44 18.50
C ARG A 111 19.56 2.17 17.38
N THR A 112 19.92 3.42 17.12
CA THR A 112 19.35 4.22 16.03
C THR A 112 19.63 3.59 14.67
N ARG A 113 20.87 3.14 14.42
CA ARG A 113 21.24 2.44 13.18
C ARG A 113 20.49 1.11 13.03
N ALA A 114 20.36 0.33 14.10
CA ALA A 114 19.62 -0.93 14.08
C ALA A 114 18.12 -0.70 13.77
N ASN A 115 17.53 0.35 14.36
CA ASN A 115 16.15 0.74 14.06
C ASN A 115 15.98 1.19 12.61
N ALA A 116 16.93 1.97 12.10
CA ALA A 116 16.95 2.40 10.70
C ALA A 116 17.04 1.20 9.74
N LEU A 117 17.90 0.22 10.02
CA LEU A 117 17.96 -1.03 9.23
C LEU A 117 16.64 -1.79 9.26
N ASN A 118 16.03 -1.93 10.44
CA ASN A 118 14.70 -2.54 10.57
C ASN A 118 13.64 -1.75 9.79
N GLY A 119 13.73 -0.43 9.75
CA GLY A 119 12.89 0.46 8.94
C GLY A 119 13.03 0.15 7.45
N ILE A 120 14.26 0.11 6.94
CA ILE A 120 14.54 -0.23 5.53
C ILE A 120 13.93 -1.58 5.16
N ILE A 121 14.15 -2.63 5.97
CA ILE A 121 13.62 -3.98 5.70
C ILE A 121 12.09 -3.97 5.68
N LYS A 122 11.44 -3.33 6.66
CA LYS A 122 9.98 -3.24 6.72
C LYS A 122 9.43 -2.49 5.52
N SER A 123 10.03 -1.36 5.15
CA SER A 123 9.62 -0.54 4.03
C SER A 123 9.83 -1.23 2.68
N LEU A 124 10.90 -2.03 2.52
CA LEU A 124 11.06 -2.92 1.38
C LEU A 124 9.98 -4.00 1.32
N GLY A 125 9.59 -4.57 2.47
CA GLY A 125 8.45 -5.48 2.55
C GLY A 125 7.15 -4.87 2.00
N TRP A 126 6.91 -3.58 2.28
CA TRP A 126 5.77 -2.82 1.73
C TRP A 126 5.82 -2.64 0.21
N ILE A 127 6.99 -2.78 -0.44
CA ILE A 127 7.13 -2.72 -1.89
C ILE A 127 7.05 -4.12 -2.51
N VAL A 128 7.71 -5.10 -1.89
CA VAL A 128 7.84 -6.46 -2.43
C VAL A 128 6.53 -7.25 -2.33
N ILE A 129 5.76 -7.11 -1.25
CA ILE A 129 4.49 -7.81 -1.05
C ILE A 129 3.41 -7.46 -2.10
N PRO A 130 3.15 -6.18 -2.43
CA PRO A 130 2.15 -5.83 -3.44
C PRO A 130 2.61 -6.11 -4.88
N LEU A 131 3.92 -6.27 -5.13
CA LEU A 131 4.46 -6.40 -6.48
C LEU A 131 3.90 -7.61 -7.27
N PRO A 132 3.80 -8.84 -6.71
CA PRO A 132 3.17 -9.96 -7.41
C PRO A 132 1.70 -9.68 -7.79
N VAL A 133 0.95 -9.05 -6.88
CA VAL A 133 -0.46 -8.68 -7.09
C VAL A 133 -0.56 -7.66 -8.22
N PHE A 134 0.27 -6.63 -8.17
CA PHE A 134 0.35 -5.60 -9.20
C PHE A 134 0.69 -6.19 -10.58
N LEU A 135 1.69 -7.06 -10.66
CA LEU A 135 2.08 -7.71 -11.92
C LEU A 135 0.95 -8.58 -12.48
N TYR A 136 0.23 -9.31 -11.63
CA TYR A 136 -0.92 -10.12 -12.05
C TYR A 136 -2.04 -9.26 -12.65
N PHE A 137 -2.49 -8.24 -11.92
CA PHE A 137 -3.58 -7.37 -12.38
C PHE A 137 -3.17 -6.48 -13.56
N GLN A 138 -1.91 -6.03 -13.63
CA GLN A 138 -1.43 -5.27 -14.78
C GLN A 138 -1.37 -6.13 -16.06
N ARG A 139 -1.02 -7.41 -15.95
CA ARG A 139 -1.14 -8.34 -17.09
C ARG A 139 -2.58 -8.47 -17.55
N GLN A 140 -3.53 -8.58 -16.61
CA GLN A 140 -4.95 -8.68 -16.93
C GLN A 140 -5.47 -7.45 -17.69
N VAL A 141 -5.13 -6.24 -17.25
CA VAL A 141 -5.48 -5.00 -17.96
C VAL A 141 -4.87 -4.95 -19.37
N ARG A 142 -3.61 -5.37 -19.52
CA ARG A 142 -2.92 -5.35 -20.81
C ARG A 142 -3.56 -6.30 -21.82
N LEU A 143 -3.97 -7.50 -21.37
CA LEU A 143 -4.64 -8.47 -22.22
C LEU A 143 -6.04 -7.98 -22.63
N SER A 144 -6.79 -7.37 -21.71
CA SER A 144 -8.11 -6.82 -21.99
C SER A 144 -8.12 -5.62 -22.95
N LYS A 145 -6.98 -4.96 -23.18
CA LYS A 145 -6.85 -3.84 -24.13
C LYS A 145 -6.50 -4.26 -25.56
N LYS A 146 -6.24 -5.55 -25.79
CA LYS A 146 -5.76 -6.08 -27.08
C LYS A 146 -6.90 -6.63 -27.98
N ASP A 147 -8.10 -6.73 -27.43
CA ASP A 147 -9.35 -7.02 -28.15
C ASP A 147 -10.10 -5.72 -28.43
#